data_AF-F4B568-F1
#
_entry.id   AF-F4B568-F1
#
_cell.length_a   1.000
_cell.length_b   1.000
_cell.length_c   1.000
_cell.angle_alpha   90.00
_cell.angle_beta   90.00
_cell.angle_gamma   90.00
#
_symmetry.space_group_name_H-M   'P 1'
#
loop_
_entity.id
_entity.type
_entity.pdbx_description
1 polymer ?
#
loop_
_entity_poly.entity_id
_entity_poly.type
_entity_poly.pdbx_seq_one_letter_code
_entity_poly.pdbx_strand_id
1 'polypeptide(L)'
;MIKFAKRDNRGFFNDVESAIDIGRIHISPFIADELYIYIEDKDLLMNISYFDLIEILNSTRMYKVDMIKRNTRYDKIGIIINQDYLGGINVCTIIDWGTQKIVSSVNNEKIRLDHGPDCEYNDCVYIALFNFFNELYYLKIRITETDIQPSLFKVDLLNFVNEIVFYELRQKFKLI
;
A
#
# COMPACT_ATOMS: atom_id res chain seq x y z
N MET A 1 -14.24 11.88 14.79
CA MET A 1 -13.15 12.81 14.41
C MET A 1 -11.83 12.11 14.72
N ILE A 2 -11.02 11.86 13.70
CA ILE A 2 -9.69 11.24 13.85
C ILE A 2 -8.69 12.33 14.23
N LYS A 3 -7.75 11.99 15.12
CA LYS A 3 -6.65 12.86 15.54
C LYS A 3 -5.33 12.15 15.34
N PHE A 4 -4.29 12.88 14.94
CA PHE A 4 -2.94 12.35 14.90
C PHE A 4 -2.21 12.63 16.22
N ALA A 5 -1.40 11.67 16.67
CA ALA A 5 -0.46 11.85 17.78
C ALA A 5 0.84 11.08 17.48
N LYS A 6 1.98 11.66 17.84
CA LYS A 6 3.28 11.00 17.79
C LYS A 6 3.67 10.51 19.18
N ARG A 7 4.02 9.23 19.31
CA ARG A 7 4.51 8.63 20.57
C ARG A 7 5.78 7.83 20.26
N ASP A 8 6.91 8.18 20.88
CA ASP A 8 8.19 7.47 20.72
C ASP A 8 8.58 7.13 19.27
N ASN A 9 8.51 8.14 18.39
CA ASN A 9 8.77 8.08 16.94
C ASN A 9 7.76 7.28 16.08
N ARG A 10 6.65 6.82 16.67
CA ARG A 10 5.56 6.16 15.93
C ARG A 10 4.37 7.10 15.77
N GLY A 11 3.75 7.05 14.60
CA GLY A 11 2.50 7.76 14.33
C GLY A 11 1.29 7.00 14.88
N PHE A 12 0.29 7.71 15.38
CA PHE A 12 -0.98 7.13 15.81
C PHE A 12 -2.14 7.98 15.30
N PHE A 13 -3.12 7.31 14.71
CA PHE A 13 -4.42 7.87 14.36
C PHE A 13 -5.42 7.42 15.42
N ASN A 14 -5.71 8.31 16.38
CA ASN A 14 -6.29 8.00 17.68
C ASN A 14 -5.43 6.97 18.43
N ASP A 15 -5.88 5.71 18.47
CA ASP A 15 -5.18 4.58 19.12
C ASP A 15 -4.67 3.54 18.12
N VAL A 16 -4.83 3.79 16.82
CA VAL A 16 -4.33 2.92 15.76
C VAL A 16 -2.97 3.42 15.30
N GLU A 17 -1.92 2.62 15.53
CA GLU A 17 -0.58 2.91 15.03
C GLU A 17 -0.57 3.00 13.50
N SER A 18 0.21 3.92 12.95
CA SER A 18 0.46 4.04 11.52
C SER A 18 0.97 2.72 10.93
N ALA A 19 0.50 2.43 9.71
CA ALA A 19 1.01 1.31 8.93
C ALA A 19 2.33 1.67 8.24
N ILE A 20 2.52 2.96 7.93
CA ILE A 20 3.70 3.48 7.25
C ILE A 20 4.12 4.78 7.94
N ASP A 21 5.36 4.81 8.39
CA ASP A 21 6.06 6.01 8.85
C ASP A 21 7.29 6.21 7.95
N ILE A 22 7.31 7.27 7.13
CA ILE A 22 8.43 7.60 6.23
C ILE A 22 8.76 9.08 6.36
N GLY A 23 9.93 9.38 6.91
CA GLY A 23 10.34 10.75 7.20
C GLY A 23 9.32 11.50 8.07
N ARG A 24 8.55 12.40 7.46
CA ARG A 24 7.53 13.26 8.09
C ARG A 24 6.10 12.94 7.63
N ILE A 25 5.91 11.77 7.04
CA ILE A 25 4.63 11.32 6.52
C ILE A 25 4.24 10.07 7.30
N HIS A 26 3.01 10.07 7.77
CA HIS A 26 2.40 8.98 8.52
C HIS A 26 1.13 8.57 7.80
N ILE A 27 0.96 7.27 7.58
CA ILE A 27 -0.22 6.70 6.90
C ILE A 27 -0.81 5.62 7.79
N SER A 28 -2.10 5.71 8.06
CA SER A 28 -2.82 4.69 8.84
C SER A 28 -2.95 3.39 8.03
N PRO A 29 -3.24 2.24 8.67
CA PRO A 29 -3.95 1.18 7.97
C PRO A 29 -5.35 1.67 7.57
N PHE A 30 -6.11 0.90 6.78
CA PHE A 30 -7.53 1.22 6.56
C PHE A 30 -8.30 1.16 7.89
N ILE A 31 -8.99 2.25 8.24
CA ILE A 31 -9.83 2.37 9.43
C ILE A 31 -11.22 2.75 8.94
N ALA A 32 -12.19 1.84 9.07
CA ALA A 32 -13.55 2.02 8.55
C ALA A 32 -13.57 2.44 7.07
N ASP A 33 -12.83 1.70 6.23
CA ASP A 33 -12.69 1.88 4.77
C ASP A 33 -12.03 3.19 4.31
N GLU A 34 -11.48 3.97 5.25
CA GLU A 34 -10.72 5.18 4.95
C GLU A 34 -9.24 5.03 5.31
N LEU A 35 -8.41 5.72 4.54
CA LEU A 35 -6.99 5.89 4.81
C LEU A 35 -6.74 7.29 5.35
N TYR A 36 -6.09 7.40 6.50
CA TYR A 36 -5.70 8.68 7.09
C TYR A 36 -4.22 8.95 6.84
N ILE A 37 -3.92 10.15 6.36
CA ILE A 37 -2.56 10.60 6.04
C ILE A 37 -2.28 11.87 6.83
N TYR A 38 -1.15 11.88 7.54
CA TYR A 38 -0.65 13.05 8.24
C TYR A 38 0.72 13.46 7.71
N ILE A 39 0.90 14.76 7.42
CA ILE A 39 2.15 15.34 6.91
C ILE A 39 2.63 16.40 7.91
N GLU A 40 3.68 16.09 8.68
CA GLU A 40 4.10 16.91 9.83
C GLU A 40 4.43 18.37 9.43
N ASP A 41 5.16 18.57 8.33
CA ASP A 41 5.61 19.89 7.90
C ASP A 41 4.51 20.84 7.44
N LYS A 42 3.35 20.28 7.12
CA LYS A 42 2.21 21.04 6.61
C LYS A 42 1.10 21.15 7.65
N ASP A 43 1.25 20.50 8.81
CA ASP A 43 0.17 20.27 9.78
C ASP A 43 -1.12 19.81 9.08
N LEU A 44 -0.96 18.90 8.10
CA LEU A 44 -2.04 18.47 7.23
C LEU A 44 -2.46 17.06 7.63
N LEU A 45 -3.69 16.92 8.12
CA LEU A 45 -4.38 15.66 8.33
C LEU A 45 -5.53 15.55 7.32
N MET A 46 -5.55 14.45 6.58
CA MET A 46 -6.60 14.19 5.61
C MET A 46 -6.98 12.70 5.58
N ASN A 47 -8.16 12.44 5.03
CA ASN A 47 -8.68 11.10 4.78
C ASN A 47 -8.95 10.94 3.28
N ILE A 48 -8.64 9.77 2.76
CA ILE A 48 -8.91 9.39 1.37
C ILE A 48 -9.53 7.99 1.34
N SER A 49 -10.38 7.73 0.35
CA SER A 49 -10.88 6.38 0.10
C SER A 49 -9.83 5.52 -0.60
N TYR A 50 -10.10 4.22 -0.72
CA TYR A 50 -9.31 3.33 -1.56
C TYR A 50 -9.23 3.79 -3.03
N PHE A 51 -10.35 4.22 -3.62
CA PHE A 51 -10.36 4.67 -5.02
C PHE A 51 -9.51 5.92 -5.22
N ASP A 52 -9.57 6.85 -4.27
CA ASP A 52 -8.74 8.06 -4.28
C ASP A 52 -7.25 7.71 -4.18
N LEU A 53 -6.89 6.72 -3.34
CA LEU A 53 -5.53 6.22 -3.26
C LEU A 53 -5.06 5.66 -4.61
N ILE A 54 -5.89 4.88 -5.29
CA ILE A 54 -5.56 4.36 -6.63
C ILE A 54 -5.38 5.50 -7.64
N GLU A 55 -6.23 6.52 -7.61
CA GLU A 55 -6.09 7.71 -8.48
C GLU A 55 -4.76 8.43 -8.23
N ILE A 56 -4.46 8.72 -6.96
CA ILE A 56 -3.21 9.38 -6.53
C ILE A 56 -1.99 8.53 -6.94
N LEU A 57 -2.03 7.22 -6.73
CA LEU A 57 -0.95 6.32 -7.13
C LEU A 57 -0.78 6.36 -8.66
N ASN A 58 -1.85 6.30 -9.45
CA ASN A 58 -1.77 6.33 -10.91
C ASN A 58 -1.21 7.66 -11.46
N SER A 59 -1.39 8.79 -10.76
CA SER A 59 -0.78 10.08 -11.12
C SER A 59 0.63 10.26 -10.56
N THR A 60 1.01 9.48 -9.55
CA THR A 60 2.32 9.55 -8.91
C THR A 60 3.40 8.90 -9.78
N ARG A 61 4.54 9.59 -9.94
CA ARG A 61 5.71 9.01 -10.60
C ARG A 61 6.26 7.83 -9.78
N MET A 62 6.44 6.69 -10.42
CA MET A 62 7.02 5.48 -9.81
C MET A 62 8.05 4.82 -10.70
N TYR A 63 8.89 3.99 -10.09
CA TYR A 63 9.92 3.20 -10.76
C TYR A 63 9.68 1.72 -10.50
N LYS A 64 9.53 0.92 -11.56
CA LYS A 64 9.40 -0.52 -11.42
C LYS A 64 10.67 -1.10 -10.80
N VAL A 65 10.52 -1.93 -9.78
CA VAL A 65 11.61 -2.69 -9.17
C VAL A 65 11.68 -4.05 -9.86
N ASP A 66 12.84 -4.38 -10.41
CA ASP A 66 12.99 -5.64 -11.13
C ASP A 66 12.93 -6.84 -10.18
N MET A 67 12.16 -7.84 -10.60
CA MET A 67 12.06 -9.11 -9.91
C MET A 67 13.20 -10.02 -10.37
N ILE A 68 14.03 -10.44 -9.43
CA ILE A 68 15.15 -11.37 -9.63
C ILE A 68 14.62 -12.79 -9.77
N LYS A 69 13.69 -13.16 -8.87
CA LYS A 69 13.21 -14.53 -8.77
C LYS A 69 11.77 -14.57 -8.30
N ARG A 70 11.02 -15.53 -8.82
CA ARG A 70 9.67 -15.89 -8.35
C ARG A 70 9.59 -17.39 -8.13
N ASN A 71 8.98 -17.78 -7.01
CA ASN A 71 8.63 -19.16 -6.73
C ASN A 71 7.18 -19.24 -6.23
N THR A 72 6.37 -20.04 -6.91
CA THR A 72 4.98 -20.29 -6.54
C THR A 72 4.85 -21.71 -6.00
N ARG A 73 4.30 -21.85 -4.80
CA ARG A 73 3.99 -23.14 -4.17
C ARG A 73 2.50 -23.23 -3.87
N TYR A 74 1.90 -24.36 -4.18
CA TYR A 74 0.54 -24.71 -3.80
C TYR A 74 0.59 -25.60 -2.56
N ASP A 75 -0.15 -25.25 -1.53
CA ASP A 75 -0.25 -26.04 -0.31
C ASP A 75 -1.70 -26.01 0.22
N LYS A 76 -1.97 -26.76 1.31
CA LYS A 76 -3.28 -26.87 1.94
C LYS A 76 -3.88 -25.54 2.39
N ILE A 77 -3.04 -24.55 2.67
CA ILE A 77 -3.45 -23.23 3.16
C ILE A 77 -3.82 -22.30 1.99
N GLY A 78 -3.18 -22.45 0.82
CA GLY A 78 -3.28 -21.45 -0.23
C GLY A 78 -2.26 -21.57 -1.36
N ILE A 79 -2.22 -20.54 -2.21
CA ILE A 79 -1.10 -20.27 -3.11
C ILE A 79 -0.12 -19.37 -2.38
N ILE A 80 1.13 -19.82 -2.28
CA ILE A 80 2.24 -19.05 -1.70
C ILE A 80 3.15 -18.60 -2.83
N ILE A 81 3.34 -17.29 -2.95
CA ILE A 81 4.17 -16.66 -3.98
C ILE A 81 5.30 -15.91 -3.30
N ASN A 82 6.52 -16.43 -3.44
CA ASN A 82 7.74 -15.78 -2.97
C ASN A 82 8.40 -15.04 -4.13
N GLN A 83 8.74 -13.78 -3.92
CA GLN A 83 9.24 -12.87 -4.93
C GLN A 83 10.47 -12.15 -4.37
N ASP A 84 11.62 -12.35 -5.00
CA ASP A 84 12.85 -11.63 -4.67
C ASP A 84 13.02 -10.49 -5.68
N TYR A 85 13.15 -9.27 -5.18
CA TYR A 85 13.35 -8.07 -5.99
C TYR A 85 14.76 -7.48 -5.79
N LEU A 86 15.23 -6.71 -6.77
CA LEU A 86 16.45 -5.91 -6.64
C LEU A 86 16.38 -5.01 -5.38
N GLY A 87 17.53 -4.83 -4.74
CA GLY A 87 17.63 -4.10 -3.48
C GLY A 87 17.37 -4.94 -2.22
N GLY A 88 17.22 -6.27 -2.36
CA GLY A 88 17.09 -7.19 -1.22
C GLY A 88 15.69 -7.20 -0.59
N ILE A 89 14.67 -6.88 -1.39
CA ILE A 89 13.27 -6.92 -0.97
C ILE A 89 12.72 -8.31 -1.28
N ASN A 90 12.37 -9.08 -0.24
CA ASN A 90 11.66 -10.34 -0.37
C ASN A 90 10.19 -10.14 -0.02
N VAL A 91 9.30 -10.34 -0.99
CA VAL A 91 7.85 -10.29 -0.80
C VAL A 91 7.32 -11.73 -0.79
N CYS A 92 6.63 -12.10 0.27
CA CYS A 92 5.82 -13.32 0.32
C CYS A 92 4.36 -12.93 0.30
N THR A 93 3.59 -13.50 -0.63
CA THR A 93 2.13 -13.34 -0.70
C THR A 93 1.45 -14.69 -0.60
N ILE A 94 0.44 -14.77 0.26
CA ILE A 94 -0.38 -15.95 0.49
C ILE A 94 -1.80 -15.62 0.05
N ILE A 95 -2.32 -16.36 -0.94
CA ILE A 95 -3.72 -16.35 -1.33
C ILE A 95 -4.39 -17.51 -0.60
N ASP A 96 -5.14 -17.21 0.46
CA ASP A 96 -5.69 -18.20 1.38
C ASP A 96 -7.02 -18.78 0.88
N TRP A 97 -7.13 -20.11 0.83
CA TRP A 97 -8.31 -20.79 0.32
C TRP A 97 -9.55 -20.70 1.21
N GLY A 98 -9.35 -20.66 2.53
CA GLY A 98 -10.44 -20.70 3.50
C GLY A 98 -11.08 -19.34 3.72
N THR A 99 -10.25 -18.30 3.76
CA THR A 99 -10.68 -16.92 4.03
C THR A 99 -10.91 -16.11 2.76
N GLN A 100 -10.43 -16.60 1.61
CA GLN A 100 -10.42 -15.86 0.34
C GLN A 100 -9.72 -14.50 0.46
N LYS A 101 -8.79 -14.37 1.40
CA LYS A 101 -7.99 -13.17 1.63
C LYS A 101 -6.60 -13.36 1.07
N ILE A 102 -6.00 -12.23 0.69
CA ILE A 102 -4.60 -12.16 0.33
C ILE A 102 -3.86 -11.51 1.51
N VAL A 103 -2.76 -12.13 1.92
CA VAL A 103 -1.89 -11.60 2.96
C VAL A 103 -0.49 -11.51 2.40
N SER A 104 0.15 -10.35 2.53
CA SER A 104 1.53 -10.17 2.12
C SER A 104 2.44 -9.78 3.29
N SER A 105 3.69 -10.17 3.18
CA SER A 105 4.78 -9.78 4.07
C SER A 105 6.01 -9.40 3.27
N VAL A 106 6.79 -8.45 3.80
CA VAL A 106 8.09 -8.05 3.27
C VAL A 106 9.15 -8.44 4.30
N ASN A 107 10.14 -9.23 3.90
CA ASN A 107 11.21 -9.71 4.77
C ASN A 107 10.69 -10.31 6.10
N ASN A 108 9.60 -11.09 6.02
CA ASN A 108 8.85 -11.70 7.14
C ASN A 108 8.05 -10.74 8.03
N GLU A 109 7.98 -9.44 7.72
CA GLU A 109 7.11 -8.50 8.40
C GLU A 109 5.80 -8.32 7.62
N LYS A 110 4.66 -8.45 8.30
CA LYS A 110 3.35 -8.31 7.67
C LYS A 110 3.15 -6.88 7.14
N ILE A 111 2.70 -6.75 5.89
CA ILE A 111 2.26 -5.46 5.37
C ILE A 111 0.92 -5.10 6.01
N ARG A 112 0.83 -3.90 6.61
CA ARG A 112 -0.35 -3.44 7.35
C ARG A 112 -1.29 -2.55 6.52
N LEU A 113 -0.82 -2.07 5.38
CA LEU A 113 -1.60 -1.27 4.45
C LEU A 113 -1.80 -2.05 3.16
N ASP A 114 -2.85 -2.84 3.12
CA ASP A 114 -3.24 -3.70 2.00
C ASP A 114 -4.74 -3.57 1.69
N HIS A 115 -5.11 -3.83 0.44
CA HIS A 115 -6.50 -3.83 0.00
C HIS A 115 -6.74 -4.87 -1.10
N GLY A 116 -7.94 -5.42 -1.13
CA GLY A 116 -8.37 -6.43 -2.09
C GLY A 116 -8.24 -7.88 -1.58
N PRO A 117 -8.36 -8.87 -2.48
CA PRO A 117 -8.52 -8.70 -3.92
C PRO A 117 -9.86 -8.08 -4.30
N ASP A 118 -9.84 -7.04 -5.13
CA ASP A 118 -11.04 -6.51 -5.79
C ASP A 118 -11.14 -7.12 -7.17
N CYS A 119 -12.28 -7.75 -7.48
CA CYS A 119 -12.47 -8.51 -8.71
C CYS A 119 -13.49 -7.85 -9.63
N GLU A 120 -13.08 -7.56 -10.87
CA GLU A 120 -13.99 -7.29 -11.98
C GLU A 120 -14.02 -8.52 -12.89
N TYR A 121 -15.11 -9.29 -12.81
CA TYR A 121 -15.24 -10.60 -13.48
C TYR A 121 -14.10 -11.56 -13.09
N ASN A 122 -13.18 -11.77 -14.02
CA ASN A 122 -12.09 -12.73 -13.94
C ASN A 122 -10.73 -12.05 -13.73
N ASP A 123 -10.74 -10.74 -13.46
CA ASP A 123 -9.54 -9.93 -13.24
C ASP A 123 -9.61 -9.33 -11.84
N CYS A 124 -8.78 -9.86 -10.94
CA CYS A 124 -8.71 -9.42 -9.56
C CYS A 124 -7.41 -8.64 -9.32
N VAL A 125 -7.48 -7.56 -8.56
CA VAL A 125 -6.33 -6.75 -8.19
C VAL A 125 -6.22 -6.71 -6.68
N TYR A 126 -5.03 -7.05 -6.19
CA TYR A 126 -4.62 -6.81 -4.81
C TYR A 126 -3.53 -5.76 -4.80
N ILE A 127 -3.61 -4.85 -3.85
CA ILE A 127 -2.58 -3.85 -3.63
C ILE A 127 -2.07 -3.87 -2.21
N ALA A 128 -0.81 -3.48 -2.05
CA ALA A 128 -0.25 -3.19 -0.75
C ALA A 128 0.78 -2.07 -0.83
N LEU A 129 0.86 -1.26 0.22
CA LEU A 129 1.86 -0.23 0.41
C LEU A 129 2.69 -0.57 1.64
N PHE A 130 3.99 -0.35 1.56
CA PHE A 130 4.88 -0.58 2.70
C PHE A 130 6.09 0.35 2.67
N ASN A 131 6.66 0.57 3.85
CA ASN A 131 7.96 1.21 4.01
C ASN A 131 9.05 0.14 3.97
N PHE A 132 10.09 0.36 3.18
CA PHE A 132 11.34 -0.37 3.29
C PHE A 132 12.53 0.59 3.14
N PHE A 133 13.45 0.58 4.11
CA PHE A 133 14.57 1.53 4.20
C PHE A 133 14.20 3.01 3.99
N ASN A 134 13.07 3.45 4.59
CA ASN A 134 12.57 4.82 4.50
C ASN A 134 12.19 5.23 3.06
N GLU A 135 11.77 4.27 2.26
CA GLU A 135 11.20 4.46 0.92
C GLU A 135 9.82 3.81 0.83
N LEU A 136 8.93 4.43 0.08
CA LEU A 136 7.56 3.93 -0.12
C LEU A 136 7.54 2.97 -1.31
N TYR A 137 6.96 1.79 -1.09
CA TYR A 137 6.78 0.79 -2.14
C TYR A 137 5.32 0.46 -2.32
N TYR A 138 4.94 0.25 -3.58
CA TYR A 138 3.63 -0.16 -4.04
C TYR A 138 3.71 -1.53 -4.70
N LEU A 139 3.17 -2.53 -4.02
CA LEU A 139 2.97 -3.87 -4.55
C LEU A 139 1.59 -3.93 -5.21
N LYS A 140 1.56 -4.37 -6.47
CA LYS A 140 0.35 -4.67 -7.21
C LYS A 140 0.39 -6.12 -7.68
N ILE A 141 -0.60 -6.91 -7.33
CA ILE A 141 -0.75 -8.29 -7.79
C ILE A 141 -2.05 -8.37 -8.57
N ARG A 142 -1.93 -8.55 -9.88
CA ARG A 142 -3.06 -8.85 -10.75
C ARG A 142 -3.23 -10.36 -10.84
N ILE A 143 -4.44 -10.86 -10.63
CA ILE A 143 -4.78 -12.27 -10.65
C ILE A 143 -5.86 -12.45 -11.71
N THR A 144 -5.56 -13.21 -12.75
CA THR A 144 -6.52 -13.63 -13.76
C THR A 144 -6.82 -15.12 -13.60
N GLU A 145 -7.74 -15.66 -14.40
CA GLU A 145 -8.01 -17.11 -14.43
C GLU A 145 -6.76 -17.96 -14.70
N THR A 146 -5.77 -17.42 -15.43
CA THR A 146 -4.64 -18.19 -15.95
C THR A 146 -3.29 -17.76 -15.40
N ASP A 147 -3.21 -16.60 -14.76
CA ASP A 147 -1.92 -16.03 -14.34
C ASP A 147 -2.04 -15.18 -13.07
N ILE A 148 -0.92 -15.09 -12.35
CA ILE A 148 -0.77 -14.18 -11.23
C ILE A 148 0.46 -13.31 -11.52
N GLN A 149 0.26 -12.01 -11.67
CA GLN A 149 1.25 -11.06 -12.15
C GLN A 149 1.60 -10.06 -11.04
N PRO A 150 2.61 -10.36 -10.20
CA PRO A 150 3.11 -9.41 -9.22
C PRO A 150 4.00 -8.35 -9.88
N SER A 151 3.79 -7.10 -9.49
CA SER A 151 4.62 -5.96 -9.86
C SER A 151 4.92 -5.14 -8.61
N LEU A 152 6.17 -4.75 -8.44
CA LEU A 152 6.60 -3.88 -7.36
C LEU A 152 7.10 -2.56 -7.94
N PHE A 153 6.69 -1.47 -7.32
CA PHE A 153 7.09 -0.12 -7.72
C PHE A 153 7.64 0.61 -6.50
N LYS A 154 8.77 1.30 -6.69
CA LYS A 154 9.25 2.32 -5.77
C LYS A 154 8.52 3.62 -6.08
N VAL A 155 7.82 4.16 -5.10
CA VAL A 155 7.04 5.38 -5.21
C VAL A 155 7.95 6.57 -4.89
N ASP A 156 7.96 7.57 -5.77
CA ASP A 156 8.65 8.82 -5.47
C ASP A 156 7.87 9.60 -4.41
N LEU A 157 8.44 9.71 -3.21
CA LEU A 157 7.74 10.27 -2.04
C LEU A 157 7.37 11.74 -2.21
N LEU A 158 8.21 12.53 -2.88
CA LEU A 158 7.92 13.95 -3.12
C LEU A 158 6.74 14.10 -4.08
N ASN A 159 6.72 13.32 -5.17
CA ASN A 159 5.60 13.31 -6.09
C ASN A 159 4.32 12.81 -5.40
N PHE A 160 4.41 11.74 -4.61
CA PHE A 160 3.26 11.23 -3.85
C PHE A 160 2.63 12.30 -2.93
N VAL A 161 3.46 13.02 -2.16
CA VAL A 161 2.99 14.13 -1.32
C VAL A 161 2.35 15.24 -2.15
N ASN A 162 2.94 15.60 -3.28
CA ASN A 162 2.39 16.64 -4.15
C ASN A 162 1.01 16.23 -4.69
N GLU A 163 0.86 14.99 -5.18
CA GLU A 163 -0.42 14.48 -5.67
C GLU A 163 -1.49 14.44 -4.57
N ILE A 164 -1.13 14.04 -3.35
CA ILE A 164 -2.01 14.12 -2.18
C ILE A 164 -2.49 15.56 -1.91
N VAL A 165 -1.56 16.52 -1.89
CA VAL A 165 -1.90 17.93 -1.65
C VAL A 165 -2.77 18.47 -2.79
N PHE A 166 -2.48 18.12 -4.04
CA PHE A 166 -3.30 18.52 -5.18
C PHE A 166 -4.70 17.90 -5.14
N TYR A 167 -4.82 16.64 -4.73
CA TYR A 167 -6.11 15.97 -4.53
C TYR A 167 -6.95 16.73 -3.50
N GLU A 168 -6.39 17.05 -2.32
CA GLU A 168 -7.07 17.81 -1.27
C GLU A 168 -7.54 19.19 -1.77
N LEU A 169 -6.68 19.90 -2.50
CA LEU A 169 -7.04 21.20 -3.05
C LEU A 169 -8.18 21.07 -4.07
N ARG A 170 -8.15 20.08 -4.97
CA ARG A 170 -9.22 19.86 -5.94
C ARG A 170 -10.55 19.58 -5.26
N GLN A 171 -10.56 18.73 -4.23
CA GLN A 171 -11.76 18.44 -3.45
C GLN A 171 -12.30 19.69 -2.74
N LYS A 172 -11.44 20.44 -2.06
CA LYS A 172 -11.83 21.64 -1.30
C LYS A 172 -12.39 22.74 -2.18
N PHE A 173 -11.80 22.96 -3.36
CA PHE A 173 -12.22 24.01 -4.28
C PHE A 173 -13.27 23.54 -5.29
N LYS A 174 -13.70 22.27 -5.25
CA LYS A 174 -14.60 21.67 -6.25
C LYS A 174 -14.12 21.93 -7.68
N LEU A 175 -12.82 21.75 -7.91
CA LEU A 175 -12.19 22.00 -9.21
C LEU A 175 -12.42 20.88 -10.24
N ILE A 176 -13.46 20.07 -10.02
CA ILE A 176 -13.93 18.98 -10.87
C ILE A 176 -15.45 19.00 -10.84
#